data_AF-A0A811T5I9-F1
#
_entry.id   AF-A0A811T5I9-F1
#
_cell.length_a   1.000
_cell.length_b   1.000
_cell.length_c   1.000
_cell.angle_alpha   90.00
_cell.angle_beta   90.00
_cell.angle_gamma   90.00
#
_symmetry.space_group_name_H-M   'P 1'
#
loop_
_entity.id
_entity.type
_entity.pdbx_description
1 polymer ?
#
loop_
_entity_poly.entity_id
_entity_poly.type
_entity_poly.pdbx_seq_one_letter_code
_entity_poly.pdbx_strand_id
1 'polypeptide(L)'
;MPTPNNFTTSVVLSQEEIFQILSSVSNIKHKAILILIYSAGLRMSEVVKLKPEDIDTERTLIHIKGGKGRKDRYTILLDTAMNTIELHMNANNPGKWFFPSQKADSHVTTRTA
;
A
#
# COMPACT_ATOMS: atom_id res chain seq x y z
N MET A 1 5.21 38.45 -24.20
CA MET A 1 4.23 38.05 -23.16
C MET A 1 4.66 36.69 -22.64
N PRO A 2 5.00 36.51 -21.35
CA PRO A 2 5.26 35.18 -20.81
C PRO A 2 3.92 34.52 -20.43
N THR A 3 3.76 33.26 -20.80
CA THR A 3 2.62 32.38 -20.45
C THR A 3 2.66 32.02 -18.95
N PRO A 4 1.49 31.77 -18.31
CA PRO A 4 1.48 31.34 -16.92
C PRO A 4 2.05 29.91 -16.81
N ASN A 5 3.08 29.75 -15.99
CA ASN A 5 3.64 28.44 -15.64
C ASN A 5 2.64 27.70 -14.74
N ASN A 6 2.00 26.65 -15.28
CA ASN A 6 1.26 25.68 -14.48
C ASN A 6 2.25 24.83 -13.66
N PHE A 7 2.59 25.29 -12.46
CA PHE A 7 3.18 24.42 -11.44
C PHE A 7 2.08 23.46 -10.97
N THR A 8 2.04 22.25 -11.51
CA THR A 8 1.18 21.18 -10.99
C THR A 8 1.73 20.72 -9.64
N THR A 9 1.43 21.45 -8.58
CA THR A 9 1.69 21.02 -7.21
C THR A 9 0.86 19.77 -6.94
N SER A 10 1.48 18.73 -6.37
CA SER A 10 0.80 17.49 -5.98
C SER A 10 -0.49 17.80 -5.23
N VAL A 11 -1.62 17.30 -5.72
CA VAL A 11 -2.88 17.38 -4.99
C VAL A 11 -2.70 16.57 -3.71
N VAL A 12 -2.68 17.25 -2.57
CA VAL A 12 -2.64 16.62 -1.25
C VAL A 12 -4.09 16.41 -0.82
N LEU A 13 -4.47 15.15 -0.62
CA LEU A 13 -5.80 14.79 -0.14
C LEU A 13 -5.93 15.11 1.35
N SER A 14 -7.09 15.61 1.77
CA SER A 14 -7.43 15.79 3.18
C SER A 14 -7.71 14.44 3.87
N GLN A 15 -7.70 14.42 5.19
CA GLN A 15 -8.00 13.18 5.94
C GLN A 15 -9.43 12.69 5.66
N GLU A 16 -10.37 13.62 5.47
CA GLU A 16 -11.77 13.33 5.17
C GLU A 16 -11.92 12.71 3.78
N GLU A 17 -11.22 13.23 2.77
CA GLU A 17 -11.23 12.66 1.42
C GLU A 17 -10.67 11.24 1.41
N ILE A 18 -9.60 11.00 2.16
CA ILE A 18 -9.01 9.66 2.30
C ILE A 18 -9.99 8.72 3.00
N PHE A 19 -10.66 9.18 4.04
CA PHE A 19 -11.69 8.38 4.72
C PHE A 19 -12.85 8.04 3.78
N GLN A 20 -13.32 9.00 2.97
CA GLN A 20 -14.36 8.76 1.98
C GLN A 20 -13.92 7.73 0.93
N ILE A 21 -12.71 7.86 0.40
CA ILE A 21 -12.14 6.88 -0.54
C ILE A 21 -12.08 5.50 0.12
N LEU A 22 -11.51 5.38 1.32
CA LEU A 22 -11.38 4.11 2.05
C LEU A 22 -12.73 3.48 2.43
N SER A 23 -13.76 4.30 2.66
CA SER A 23 -15.11 3.84 2.95
C SER A 23 -15.87 3.38 1.69
N SER A 24 -15.61 3.99 0.53
CA SER A 24 -16.23 3.61 -0.75
C SER A 24 -15.66 2.33 -1.35
N VAL A 25 -14.44 1.93 -0.96
CA VAL A 25 -13.79 0.73 -1.47
C VAL A 25 -14.32 -0.52 -0.76
N SER A 26 -15.18 -1.26 -1.46
CA SER A 26 -15.76 -2.52 -0.99
C SER A 26 -14.78 -3.70 -1.04
N ASN A 27 -13.77 -3.64 -1.91
CA ASN A 27 -12.79 -4.71 -2.06
C ASN A 27 -11.67 -4.58 -1.01
N ILE A 28 -11.59 -5.56 -0.10
CA ILE A 28 -10.61 -5.59 0.99
C ILE A 28 -9.15 -5.51 0.49
N LYS A 29 -8.86 -6.03 -0.72
CA LYS A 29 -7.52 -5.96 -1.32
C LYS A 29 -7.13 -4.52 -1.63
N HIS A 30 -8.00 -3.80 -2.32
CA HIS A 30 -7.76 -2.40 -2.69
C HIS A 30 -7.73 -1.51 -1.45
N LYS A 31 -8.60 -1.79 -0.47
CA LYS A 31 -8.63 -1.08 0.81
C LYS A 31 -7.30 -1.24 1.56
N ALA A 32 -6.79 -2.46 1.67
CA ALA A 32 -5.50 -2.74 2.31
C ALA A 32 -4.33 -2.04 1.59
N ILE A 33 -4.32 -2.01 0.25
CA ILE A 33 -3.31 -1.28 -0.54
C ILE A 33 -3.32 0.21 -0.21
N LEU A 34 -4.50 0.86 -0.26
CA LEU A 34 -4.63 2.29 0.02
C LEU A 34 -4.21 2.63 1.44
N ILE A 35 -4.63 1.80 2.40
CA ILE A 35 -4.24 1.95 3.80
C ILE A 35 -2.73 1.83 3.96
N LEU A 36 -2.06 0.88 3.30
CA LEU A 36 -0.61 0.71 3.37
C LEU A 36 0.15 1.91 2.77
N ILE A 37 -0.35 2.45 1.66
CA ILE A 37 0.23 3.66 1.03
C ILE A 37 0.09 4.85 1.98
N TYR A 38 -1.09 5.02 2.59
CA TYR A 38 -1.37 6.16 3.45
C TYR A 38 -0.69 6.06 4.82
N SER A 39 -0.85 4.93 5.51
CA SER A 39 -0.38 4.74 6.89
C SER A 39 1.13 4.52 6.96
N ALA A 40 1.68 3.69 6.08
CA ALA A 40 3.09 3.31 6.08
C ALA A 40 3.94 4.12 5.08
N GLY A 41 3.33 5.04 4.32
CA GLY A 41 4.04 5.85 3.32
C GLY A 41 4.68 5.02 2.21
N LEU A 42 4.11 3.84 1.94
CA LEU A 42 4.62 2.90 0.95
C LEU A 42 4.35 3.41 -0.46
N ARG A 43 5.32 3.25 -1.36
CA ARG A 43 5.06 3.46 -2.79
C ARG A 43 4.24 2.30 -3.33
N MET A 44 3.40 2.54 -4.33
CA MET A 44 2.63 1.47 -4.98
C MET A 44 3.52 0.29 -5.41
N SER A 45 4.72 0.57 -5.95
CA SER A 45 5.70 -0.46 -6.34
C SER A 45 6.27 -1.28 -5.19
N GLU A 46 6.28 -0.72 -3.97
CA GLU A 46 6.71 -1.39 -2.74
C GLU A 46 5.55 -2.26 -2.22
N VAL A 47 4.32 -1.75 -2.21
CA VAL A 47 3.12 -2.50 -1.78
C VAL A 47 2.89 -3.76 -2.61
N VAL A 48 2.99 -3.68 -3.93
CA VAL A 48 2.75 -4.84 -4.82
C VAL A 48 3.81 -5.93 -4.69
N LYS A 49 4.99 -5.61 -4.13
CA LYS A 49 6.09 -6.56 -3.88
C LYS A 49 6.17 -7.00 -2.42
N LEU A 50 5.21 -6.58 -1.59
CA LEU A 50 5.20 -6.92 -0.18
C LEU A 50 4.94 -8.43 -0.02
N LYS A 51 5.77 -9.08 0.79
CA LYS A 51 5.56 -10.48 1.19
C LYS A 51 5.01 -10.53 2.62
N PRO A 52 4.28 -11.60 2.98
CA PRO A 52 3.85 -11.81 4.36
C PRO A 52 5.03 -11.78 5.36
N GLU A 53 6.18 -12.34 4.96
CA GLU A 53 7.43 -12.36 5.75
C GLU A 53 8.01 -10.96 6.04
N ASP A 54 7.64 -9.95 5.26
CA ASP A 54 8.13 -8.58 5.43
C ASP A 54 7.32 -7.80 6.47
N ILE A 55 6.20 -8.36 6.96
CA ILE A 55 5.31 -7.74 7.94
C ILE A 55 5.58 -8.38 9.30
N ASP A 56 6.08 -7.57 10.23
CA ASP A 56 6.21 -7.94 11.63
C ASP A 56 4.93 -7.54 12.36
N THR A 57 4.06 -8.53 12.59
CA THR A 57 2.78 -8.35 13.26
C THR A 57 2.91 -8.04 14.74
N GLU A 58 4.00 -8.48 15.39
CA GLU A 58 4.22 -8.25 16.83
C GLU A 58 4.66 -6.81 17.10
N ARG A 59 5.46 -6.25 16.19
CA ARG A 59 6.02 -4.89 16.33
C ARG A 59 5.32 -3.84 15.49
N THR A 60 4.30 -4.23 14.71
CA THR A 60 3.60 -3.40 13.71
C THR A 60 4.57 -2.69 12.76
N LEU A 61 5.61 -3.41 12.32
CA LEU A 61 6.63 -2.92 11.39
C LEU A 61 6.53 -3.60 10.03
N ILE A 62 6.83 -2.83 8.98
CA ILE A 62 6.99 -3.36 7.62
C ILE A 62 8.42 -3.15 7.16
N HIS A 63 9.04 -4.24 6.74
CA HIS A 63 10.37 -4.24 6.13
C HIS A 63 10.28 -4.00 4.62
N ILE A 64 10.68 -2.81 4.19
CA ILE A 64 10.68 -2.43 2.78
C ILE A 64 12.03 -2.80 2.18
N LYS A 65 12.05 -3.88 1.38
CA LYS A 65 13.23 -4.33 0.64
C LYS A 65 13.38 -3.57 -0.69
N GLY A 66 14.58 -3.06 -0.94
CA GLY A 66 14.92 -2.44 -2.24
C GLY A 66 14.32 -1.05 -2.46
N GLY A 67 14.27 -0.22 -1.42
CA GLY A 67 13.91 1.19 -1.52
C GLY A 67 14.87 1.99 -2.42
N LYS A 68 14.60 3.30 -2.58
CA LYS A 68 15.43 4.20 -3.41
C LYS A 68 16.92 4.07 -3.03
N GLY A 69 17.77 3.73 -4.00
CA GLY A 69 19.19 3.48 -3.77
C GLY A 69 19.55 2.09 -3.26
N ARG A 70 18.63 1.10 -3.39
CA ARG A 70 18.79 -0.27 -2.88
C ARG A 70 19.02 -0.36 -1.37
N LYS A 71 18.48 0.61 -0.63
CA LYS A 71 18.52 0.59 0.83
C LYS A 71 17.20 0.06 1.36
N ASP A 72 17.32 -0.85 2.29
CA ASP A 72 16.18 -1.37 3.04
C ASP A 72 15.82 -0.40 4.15
N ARG A 73 14.54 -0.33 4.50
CA ARG A 73 14.04 0.50 5.60
C ARG A 73 12.89 -0.19 6.30
N TYR A 74 12.68 0.16 7.57
CA TYR A 74 11.48 -0.19 8.31
C TYR A 74 10.52 0.98 8.30
N THR A 75 9.22 0.70 8.18
CA THR A 75 8.15 1.68 8.38
C THR A 75 7.18 1.15 9.41
N ILE A 76 6.64 2.04 10.23
CA ILE A 76 5.64 1.70 11.25
C ILE A 76 4.27 1.73 10.58
N LEU A 77 3.41 0.81 10.97
CA LEU A 77 2.04 0.74 10.54
C LEU A 77 1.10 1.16 11.67
N LEU A 78 -0.02 1.80 11.33
CA LEU A 78 -1.08 2.07 12.30
C LEU A 78 -1.81 0.77 12.68
N ASP A 79 -2.25 0.65 13.92
CA ASP A 79 -2.98 -0.54 14.41
C ASP A 79 -4.27 -0.79 13.62
N THR A 80 -4.98 0.25 13.20
CA THR A 80 -6.19 0.13 12.36
C THR A 80 -5.88 -0.48 10.99
N ALA A 81 -4.70 -0.19 10.46
CA ALA A 81 -4.24 -0.79 9.21
C ALA A 81 -3.87 -2.26 9.42
N MET A 82 -3.27 -2.58 10.57
CA MET A 82 -2.93 -3.94 10.95
C MET A 82 -4.15 -4.86 10.99
N ASN A 83 -5.25 -4.40 11.59
CA ASN A 83 -6.51 -5.13 11.62
C ASN A 83 -7.03 -5.45 10.19
N THR A 84 -6.89 -4.50 9.26
CA THR A 84 -7.33 -4.71 7.87
C THR A 84 -6.43 -5.71 7.13
N ILE A 85 -5.12 -5.66 7.41
CA ILE A 85 -4.12 -6.59 6.88
C ILE A 85 -4.36 -8.00 7.40
N GLU A 86 -4.60 -8.16 8.70
CA GLU A 86 -4.86 -9.46 9.32
C GLU A 86 -6.16 -10.08 8.80
N LEU A 87 -7.22 -9.28 8.65
CA LEU A 87 -8.46 -9.71 8.00
C LEU A 87 -8.21 -10.18 6.55
N HIS A 88 -7.39 -9.47 5.79
CA HIS A 88 -7.03 -9.86 4.43
C HIS A 88 -6.17 -11.14 4.39
N MET A 89 -5.20 -11.30 5.31
CA MET A 89 -4.37 -12.50 5.42
C MET A 89 -5.22 -13.74 5.73
N ASN A 90 -6.13 -13.63 6.70
CA ASN A 90 -7.04 -14.70 7.08
C ASN A 90 -8.00 -15.07 5.93
N ALA A 91 -8.44 -14.08 5.15
CA ALA A 91 -9.37 -14.31 4.05
C ALA A 91 -8.72 -14.88 2.77
N ASN A 92 -7.44 -14.60 2.50
CA ASN A 92 -6.81 -14.90 1.20
C ASN A 92 -5.65 -15.91 1.26
N ASN A 93 -5.35 -16.52 2.42
CA ASN A 93 -4.25 -17.47 2.66
C ASN A 93 -3.02 -17.19 1.77
N PRO A 94 -2.32 -16.07 2.01
CA PRO A 94 -1.33 -15.55 1.07
C PRO A 94 -0.19 -16.56 0.94
N GLY A 95 -0.02 -17.12 -0.26
CA GLY A 95 1.14 -17.96 -0.58
C GLY A 95 2.42 -17.13 -0.62
N LYS A 96 2.91 -16.82 -1.82
CA LYS A 96 4.23 -16.16 -2.00
C LYS A 96 4.20 -14.63 -1.89
N TRP A 97 3.03 -14.00 -2.04
CA TRP A 97 2.85 -12.54 -2.09
C TRP A 97 1.65 -12.12 -1.26
N PHE A 98 1.77 -10.98 -0.58
CA PHE A 98 0.68 -10.44 0.25
C PHE A 98 -0.51 -9.98 -0.61
N PHE A 99 -0.22 -9.48 -1.82
CA PHE A 99 -1.22 -9.15 -2.84
C PHE A 99 -0.94 -9.94 -4.14
N PRO A 100 -1.55 -11.12 -4.34
CA PRO A 100 -1.38 -11.88 -5.58
C PRO A 100 -2.09 -11.18 -6.76
N SER A 101 -1.44 -11.12 -7.92
CA SER A 101 -2.09 -10.70 -9.18
C SER A 101 -2.96 -11.82 -9.74
N GLN A 102 -3.86 -11.50 -10.68
CA GLN A 102 -4.72 -12.47 -11.38
C GLN A 102 -3.95 -13.57 -12.14
N LYS A 103 -2.67 -13.38 -12.41
CA LYS A 103 -1.78 -14.43 -12.91
C LYS A 103 -1.00 -15.02 -11.75
N ALA A 104 -1.12 -16.34 -11.57
CA ALA A 104 -0.61 -17.19 -10.49
C ALA A 104 0.91 -17.12 -10.21
N ASP A 105 1.65 -16.17 -10.80
CA ASP A 105 3.07 -15.98 -10.56
C ASP A 105 3.56 -14.53 -10.79
N SER A 106 2.67 -13.53 -10.64
CA SER A 106 3.02 -12.12 -10.90
C SER A 106 2.40 -11.15 -9.89
N HIS A 107 3.01 -9.97 -9.73
CA HIS A 107 2.50 -8.87 -8.90
C HIS A 107 1.52 -7.98 -9.69
N VAL A 108 0.60 -7.31 -9.00
CA VAL A 108 -0.36 -6.40 -9.63
C VAL A 108 0.41 -5.31 -10.38
N THR A 109 0.15 -5.16 -11.68
CA THR A 109 0.71 -4.08 -12.50
C THR A 109 -0.15 -2.84 -12.38
N THR A 110 0.49 -1.67 -12.39
CA THR A 110 -0.04 -0.31 -12.17
C THR A 110 -1.26 0.10 -13.00
N ARG A 111 -1.72 -0.72 -13.97
CA ARG A 111 -2.77 -0.37 -14.93
C ARG A 111 -4.18 -0.86 -14.57
N THR A 112 -4.35 -1.58 -13.48
CA THR A 112 -5.65 -2.16 -13.07
C THR A 112 -5.97 -1.82 -11.62
N ALA A 113 -5.61 -0.61 -11.20
CA ALA A 113 -6.00 -0.03 -9.91
C ALA A 113 -7.33 0.71 -10.03
#